data_AF-A0A1C2I7L8-F1
#
_entry.id   AF-A0A1C2I7L8-F1
#
_cell.length_a   1.000
_cell.length_b   1.000
_cell.length_c   1.000
_cell.angle_alpha   90.00
_cell.angle_beta   90.00
_cell.angle_gamma   90.00
#
_symmetry.space_group_name_H-M   'P 1'
#
loop_
_entity.id
_entity.type
_entity.pdbx_description
1 polymer ?
#
loop_
_entity_poly.entity_id
_entity_poly.type
_entity_poly.pdbx_seq_one_letter_code
_entity_poly.pdbx_strand_id
1 'polypeptide(L)'
;MSLFVTAPDFDDPIGLLLACHNKILSHCETLEQLPAHLVSHGPDEEARQAAGRVLKYFCQAERLHHDDEEQNLFPLLTAYPDFPENLRAPLHNLSLQHRDLEKAWSKLSQDLEAIVAGKEVHLSP
;
A
#
# COMPACT_ATOMS: atom_id res chain seq x y z
N MET A 1 -10.92 22.19 -20.97
CA MET A 1 -10.91 21.16 -19.91
C MET A 1 -10.26 19.94 -20.51
N SER A 2 -9.04 19.59 -20.10
CA SER A 2 -8.30 18.46 -20.68
C SER A 2 -8.97 17.14 -20.25
N LEU A 3 -9.23 16.25 -21.21
CA LEU A 3 -9.82 14.92 -21.00
C LEU A 3 -8.80 13.90 -20.47
N PHE A 4 -7.54 14.31 -20.30
CA PHE A 4 -6.47 13.47 -19.79
C PHE A 4 -5.78 14.21 -18.66
N VAL A 5 -5.97 13.73 -17.43
CA VAL A 5 -5.03 14.00 -16.35
C VAL A 5 -3.82 13.13 -16.64
N THR A 6 -2.68 13.74 -16.92
CA THR A 6 -1.41 13.03 -16.97
C THR A 6 -1.11 12.52 -15.57
N ALA A 7 -0.74 11.24 -15.46
CA ALA A 7 -0.25 10.72 -14.20
C ALA A 7 1.00 11.53 -13.79
N PRO A 8 1.14 11.90 -12.51
CA PRO A 8 2.33 12.57 -12.03
C PRO A 8 3.56 11.69 -12.30
N ASP A 9 4.66 12.34 -12.65
CA ASP A 9 5.95 11.71 -12.93
C ASP A 9 7.02 12.30 -11.99
N PHE A 10 8.30 12.02 -12.26
CA PHE A 10 9.39 12.45 -11.40
C PHE A 10 9.60 13.98 -11.35
N ASP A 11 8.94 14.76 -12.24
CA ASP A 11 8.94 16.22 -12.17
C ASP A 11 7.92 16.75 -11.13
N ASP A 12 7.01 15.89 -10.63
CA ASP A 12 6.11 16.15 -9.49
C ASP A 12 6.20 15.01 -8.45
N PRO A 13 7.29 14.94 -7.66
CA PRO A 13 7.52 13.84 -6.74
C PRO A 13 6.47 13.73 -5.63
N ILE A 14 5.88 14.85 -5.20
CA ILE A 14 4.80 14.84 -4.20
C ILE A 14 3.51 14.34 -4.84
N GLY A 15 3.17 14.78 -6.05
CA GLY A 15 2.05 14.22 -6.81
C GLY A 15 2.19 12.72 -7.03
N LEU A 16 3.40 12.24 -7.31
CA LEU A 16 3.70 10.82 -7.46
C LEU A 16 3.43 10.02 -6.17
N LEU A 17 3.94 10.51 -5.03
CA LEU A 17 3.69 9.89 -3.72
C LEU A 17 2.18 9.87 -3.38
N LEU A 18 1.47 10.97 -3.62
CA LEU A 18 0.02 11.04 -3.41
C LEU A 18 -0.74 10.06 -4.31
N ALA A 19 -0.30 9.89 -5.57
CA ALA A 19 -0.89 8.91 -6.47
C ALA A 19 -0.64 7.47 -6.00
N CYS A 20 0.53 7.18 -5.42
CA CYS A 20 0.82 5.90 -4.77
C CYS A 20 -0.09 5.66 -3.56
N HIS A 21 -0.29 6.68 -2.70
CA HIS A 21 -1.18 6.58 -1.54
C HIS A 21 -2.63 6.32 -1.94
N ASN A 22 -3.14 6.98 -2.98
CA ASN A 22 -4.49 6.72 -3.49
C ASN A 22 -4.67 5.27 -3.97
N LYS A 23 -3.65 4.68 -4.59
CA LYS A 23 -3.67 3.27 -5.00
C LYS A 23 -3.59 2.33 -3.80
N ILE A 24 -2.74 2.64 -2.82
CA ILE A 24 -2.66 1.89 -1.55
C ILE A 24 -4.05 1.83 -0.89
N LEU A 25 -4.71 2.99 -0.75
CA LEU A 25 -6.04 3.08 -0.16
C LEU A 25 -7.08 2.24 -0.92
N SER A 26 -7.11 2.30 -2.26
CA SER A 26 -8.03 1.48 -3.05
C SER A 26 -7.80 -0.04 -2.88
N HIS A 27 -6.54 -0.45 -2.70
CA HIS A 27 -6.24 -1.86 -2.38
C HIS A 27 -6.62 -2.23 -0.95
N CYS A 28 -6.47 -1.32 0.02
CA CYS A 28 -6.95 -1.52 1.39
C CYS A 28 -8.48 -1.67 1.43
N GLU A 29 -9.23 -0.84 0.69
CA GLU A 29 -10.69 -0.98 0.57
C GLU A 29 -11.09 -2.36 0.00
N THR A 30 -10.32 -2.87 -0.97
CA THR A 30 -10.53 -4.22 -1.50
C THR A 30 -10.28 -5.29 -0.43
N LEU A 31 -9.21 -5.13 0.37
CA LEU A 31 -8.87 -6.05 1.46
C LEU A 31 -9.92 -6.05 2.57
N GLU A 32 -10.51 -4.90 2.90
CA GLU A 32 -11.58 -4.80 3.90
C GLU A 32 -12.86 -5.54 3.47
N GLN A 33 -13.16 -5.57 2.17
CA GLN A 33 -14.35 -6.22 1.62
C GLN A 33 -14.18 -7.74 1.44
N LEU A 34 -12.94 -8.19 1.21
CA LEU A 34 -12.63 -9.57 0.83
C LEU A 34 -13.11 -10.63 1.84
N PRO A 35 -12.99 -10.47 3.18
CA PRO A 35 -13.46 -11.47 4.13
C PRO A 35 -14.96 -11.75 4.01
N ALA A 36 -15.80 -10.72 3.87
CA ALA A 36 -17.25 -10.87 3.74
C ALA A 36 -17.65 -11.58 2.44
N HIS A 37 -16.91 -11.30 1.36
CA HIS A 37 -17.10 -11.99 0.07
C HIS A 37 -16.74 -13.47 0.17
N LEU A 38 -15.60 -13.80 0.77
CA LEU A 38 -15.15 -15.19 0.96
C LEU A 38 -16.14 -16.02 1.78
N VAL A 39 -16.75 -15.44 2.82
CA VAL A 39 -17.79 -16.13 3.62
C VAL A 39 -19.02 -16.47 2.77
N SER A 40 -19.39 -15.59 1.83
CA SER A 40 -20.62 -15.71 1.06
C SER A 40 -20.47 -16.55 -0.21
N HIS A 41 -19.30 -16.47 -0.85
CA HIS A 41 -19.05 -17.02 -2.19
C HIS A 41 -17.88 -18.01 -2.25
N GLY A 42 -17.10 -18.14 -1.17
CA GLY A 42 -15.83 -18.87 -1.18
C GLY A 42 -14.77 -18.17 -2.03
N PRO A 43 -13.64 -18.85 -2.32
CA PRO A 43 -12.56 -18.33 -3.16
C PRO A 43 -12.92 -18.45 -4.65
N ASP A 44 -14.02 -17.81 -5.05
CA ASP A 44 -14.48 -17.74 -6.43
C ASP A 44 -13.55 -16.89 -7.32
N GLU A 45 -13.87 -16.81 -8.61
CA GLU A 45 -13.00 -16.11 -9.57
C GLU A 45 -12.84 -14.61 -9.25
N GLU A 46 -13.87 -13.97 -8.69
CA GLU A 46 -13.79 -12.57 -8.27
C GLU A 46 -12.83 -12.37 -7.09
N ALA A 47 -12.94 -13.21 -6.06
CA ALA A 47 -12.02 -13.19 -4.91
C ALA A 47 -10.57 -13.44 -5.34
N ARG A 48 -10.36 -14.41 -6.24
CA ARG A 48 -9.04 -14.75 -6.79
C ARG A 48 -8.42 -13.59 -7.55
N GLN A 49 -9.19 -12.93 -8.40
CA GLN A 49 -8.72 -11.77 -9.14
C GLN A 49 -8.44 -10.57 -8.23
N ALA A 50 -9.29 -10.32 -7.24
CA ALA A 50 -9.08 -9.25 -6.26
C ALA A 50 -7.78 -9.47 -5.47
N ALA A 51 -7.60 -10.66 -4.89
CA ALA A 51 -6.38 -11.03 -4.18
C ALA A 51 -5.13 -10.93 -5.07
N GLY A 52 -5.22 -11.40 -6.32
CA GLY A 52 -4.12 -11.31 -7.29
C GLY A 52 -3.73 -9.88 -7.64
N ARG A 53 -4.69 -8.95 -7.77
CA ARG A 53 -4.41 -7.52 -7.99
C ARG A 53 -3.70 -6.88 -6.80
N VAL A 54 -4.14 -7.18 -5.58
CA VAL A 54 -3.52 -6.68 -4.35
C VAL A 54 -2.08 -7.20 -4.22
N LEU A 55 -1.87 -8.51 -4.39
CA LEU A 55 -0.53 -9.11 -4.37
C LEU A 55 0.41 -8.44 -5.37
N LYS A 56 -0.04 -8.31 -6.62
CA LYS A 56 0.78 -7.70 -7.67
C LYS A 56 1.22 -6.28 -7.30
N TYR A 57 0.32 -5.49 -6.72
CA TYR A 57 0.62 -4.11 -6.35
C TYR A 57 1.66 -4.05 -5.23
N PHE A 58 1.40 -4.68 -4.09
CA PHE A 58 2.28 -4.57 -2.92
C PHE A 58 3.62 -5.31 -3.11
N CYS A 59 3.67 -6.42 -3.87
CA CYS A 59 4.95 -7.08 -4.19
C CYS A 59 5.91 -6.22 -5.02
N GLN A 60 5.41 -5.24 -5.78
CA GLN A 60 6.22 -4.43 -6.69
C GLN A 60 6.41 -3.00 -6.19
N ALA A 61 5.34 -2.37 -5.70
CA ALA A 61 5.31 -0.94 -5.47
C ALA A 61 5.66 -0.53 -4.03
N GLU A 62 5.35 -1.37 -3.04
CA GLU A 62 5.47 -1.01 -1.62
C GLU A 62 6.93 -0.71 -1.22
N ARG A 63 7.85 -1.61 -1.55
CA ARG A 63 9.26 -1.44 -1.22
C ARG A 63 9.88 -0.21 -1.88
N LEU A 64 9.58 0.02 -3.15
CA LEU A 64 10.07 1.19 -3.89
C LEU A 64 9.51 2.49 -3.30
N HIS A 65 8.23 2.49 -2.89
CA HIS A 65 7.61 3.63 -2.25
C HIS A 65 8.24 3.97 -0.89
N HIS A 66 8.46 2.96 -0.03
CA HIS A 66 9.15 3.19 1.24
C HIS A 66 10.60 3.65 1.01
N ASP A 67 11.30 3.15 -0.01
CA ASP A 67 12.65 3.62 -0.36
C ASP A 67 12.64 5.09 -0.83
N ASP A 68 11.65 5.51 -1.63
CA ASP A 68 11.47 6.91 -2.05
C ASP A 68 11.34 7.83 -0.83
N GLU A 69 10.57 7.41 0.16
CA GLU A 69 10.35 8.15 1.40
C GLU A 69 11.58 8.14 2.33
N GLU A 70 12.08 6.95 2.67
CA GLU A 70 13.13 6.76 3.69
C GLU A 70 14.52 7.19 3.22
N GLN A 71 14.85 7.02 1.93
CA GLN A 71 16.18 7.38 1.39
C GLN A 71 16.24 8.80 0.86
N ASN A 72 15.10 9.40 0.49
CA ASN A 72 15.07 10.71 -0.16
C ASN A 72 14.24 11.74 0.62
N LEU A 73 12.92 11.53 0.74
CA LEU A 73 12.03 12.56 1.28
C LEU A 73 12.30 12.85 2.77
N PHE A 74 12.38 11.83 3.61
CA PHE A 74 12.51 12.01 5.06
C PHE A 74 13.85 12.69 5.44
N PRO A 75 15.01 12.32 4.85
CA PRO A 75 16.25 13.06 5.06
C PRO A 75 16.16 14.53 4.63
N LEU A 76 15.54 14.81 3.47
CA LEU A 76 15.35 16.17 2.97
C LEU A 76 14.50 17.01 3.92
N LEU A 77 13.38 16.48 4.39
CA LEU A 77 12.50 17.17 5.36
C LEU A 77 13.20 17.40 6.69
N THR A 78 13.96 16.42 7.19
CA THR A 78 14.66 16.52 8.48
C THR A 78 15.74 17.60 8.46
N ALA A 79 16.44 17.74 7.33
CA ALA A 79 17.48 18.75 7.12
C ALA A 79 16.93 20.14 6.78
N TYR A 80 15.63 20.26 6.47
CA TYR A 80 15.03 21.53 6.11
C TYR A 80 14.93 22.45 7.34
N PRO A 81 15.50 23.67 7.30
CA PRO A 81 15.59 24.54 8.49
C PRO A 81 14.24 24.88 9.13
N ASP A 82 13.21 25.10 8.31
CA ASP A 82 11.88 25.49 8.76
C ASP A 82 10.90 24.31 8.86
N PHE A 83 11.41 23.06 8.93
CA PHE A 83 10.55 21.91 9.10
C PHE A 83 9.86 21.97 10.48
N PRO A 84 8.51 21.85 10.55
CA PRO A 84 7.77 22.05 11.78
C PRO A 84 8.19 21.06 12.88
N GLU A 85 8.55 21.58 14.05
CA GLU A 85 9.04 20.77 15.17
C GLU A 85 8.03 19.69 15.60
N ASN A 86 6.73 20.02 15.56
CA ASN A 86 5.66 19.08 15.88
C ASN A 86 5.53 17.90 14.90
N LEU A 87 6.17 17.98 13.72
CA LEU A 87 6.18 16.92 12.71
C LEU A 87 7.43 16.05 12.75
N ARG A 88 8.49 16.43 13.49
CA ARG A 88 9.74 15.64 13.57
C ARG A 88 9.53 14.25 14.17
N ALA A 89 8.83 14.16 15.29
CA ALA A 89 8.53 12.87 15.92
C ALA A 89 7.61 11.99 15.05
N PRO A 90 6.50 12.50 14.48
CA PRO A 90 5.73 11.76 13.48
C PRO A 90 6.57 11.24 12.30
N LEU A 91 7.41 12.09 11.71
CA LEU A 91 8.26 11.71 10.58
C LEU A 91 9.20 10.54 10.93
N HIS A 92 9.81 10.59 12.12
CA HIS A 92 10.67 9.50 12.59
C HIS A 92 9.90 8.19 12.81
N ASN A 93 8.65 8.29 13.29
CA ASN A 93 7.83 7.12 13.55
C ASN A 93 7.35 6.43 12.26
N LEU A 94 7.27 7.12 11.13
CA LEU A 94 6.82 6.53 9.86
C LEU A 94 7.70 5.36 9.42
N SER A 95 9.03 5.48 9.51
CA SER A 95 9.94 4.37 9.17
C SER A 95 9.75 3.14 10.06
N LEU A 96 9.42 3.35 11.35
CA LEU A 96 9.07 2.24 12.25
C LEU A 96 7.74 1.60 11.85
N GLN A 97 6.75 2.42 11.49
CA GLN A 97 5.45 1.94 11.01
C GLN A 97 5.58 1.17 9.70
N HIS A 98 6.48 1.55 8.78
CA HIS A 98 6.77 0.76 7.58
C HIS A 98 7.26 -0.64 7.92
N ARG A 99 8.10 -0.79 8.95
CA ARG A 99 8.54 -2.13 9.40
C ARG A 99 7.38 -2.96 9.94
N ASP A 100 6.40 -2.34 10.58
CA ASP A 100 5.21 -3.04 11.07
C ASP A 100 4.27 -3.43 9.94
N LEU A 101 4.11 -2.57 8.93
CA LEU A 101 3.39 -2.87 7.69
C LEU A 101 4.01 -4.07 6.96
N GLU A 102 5.33 -4.10 6.79
CA GLU A 102 6.01 -5.23 6.14
C GLU A 102 5.82 -6.56 6.87
N LYS A 103 5.82 -6.54 8.22
CA LYS A 103 5.54 -7.75 9.02
C LYS A 103 4.09 -8.21 8.82
N ALA A 104 3.13 -7.28 8.84
CA ALA A 104 1.73 -7.59 8.61
C ALA A 104 1.53 -8.15 7.18
N TRP A 105 2.17 -7.52 6.19
CA TRP A 105 2.16 -7.95 4.80
C TRP A 105 2.70 -9.37 4.62
N SER A 106 3.80 -9.73 5.29
CA SER A 106 4.37 -11.08 5.18
C SER A 106 3.38 -12.19 5.56
N LYS A 107 2.45 -11.92 6.48
CA LYS A 107 1.39 -12.87 6.83
C LYS A 107 0.24 -12.80 5.83
N LEU A 108 -0.24 -11.60 5.52
CA LEU A 108 -1.37 -11.38 4.62
C LEU A 108 -1.09 -11.92 3.21
N SER A 109 0.13 -11.73 2.69
CA SER A 109 0.49 -12.17 1.34
C SER A 109 0.32 -13.68 1.15
N GLN A 110 0.66 -14.48 2.17
CA GLN A 110 0.48 -15.94 2.12
C GLN A 110 -1.00 -16.33 2.06
N ASP A 111 -1.85 -15.62 2.80
CA ASP A 111 -3.29 -15.84 2.82
C ASP A 111 -3.91 -15.46 1.45
N LEU A 112 -3.45 -14.36 0.85
CA LEU A 112 -3.85 -13.95 -0.50
C LEU A 112 -3.39 -14.94 -1.58
N GLU A 113 -2.18 -15.49 -1.48
CA GLU A 113 -1.68 -16.52 -2.40
C GLU A 113 -2.52 -17.79 -2.35
N ALA A 114 -2.95 -18.20 -1.15
CA ALA A 114 -3.85 -19.33 -0.98
C ALA A 114 -5.23 -19.07 -1.60
N ILE A 115 -5.77 -17.86 -1.46
CA ILE A 115 -7.02 -17.44 -2.12
C ILE A 115 -6.87 -17.51 -3.63
N VAL A 116 -5.79 -16.96 -4.20
CA VAL A 116 -5.51 -17.03 -5.66
C VAL A 116 -5.46 -18.49 -6.15
N ALA A 117 -4.93 -19.41 -5.34
CA ALA A 117 -4.90 -20.85 -5.62
C ALA A 117 -6.26 -21.54 -5.45
N GLY A 118 -7.34 -20.82 -5.11
CA GLY A 118 -8.68 -21.35 -4.91
C GLY A 118 -8.86 -22.09 -3.59
N LYS A 119 -7.97 -21.87 -2.61
CA LYS A 119 -8.07 -22.50 -1.28
C LYS A 119 -8.96 -21.67 -0.38
N GLU A 120 -9.76 -22.34 0.44
CA GLU A 120 -10.48 -21.70 1.52
C GLU A 120 -9.49 -21.17 2.56
N VAL A 121 -9.65 -19.89 2.89
CA VAL A 121 -8.86 -19.20 3.90
C VAL A 121 -9.83 -18.43 4.78
N HIS A 122 -9.65 -18.51 6.09
CA HIS A 122 -10.31 -17.62 7.02
C HIS A 122 -9.43 -16.41 7.26
N LEU A 123 -9.73 -15.31 6.56
CA LEU A 123 -9.18 -14.00 6.91
C LEU A 123 -9.91 -13.52 8.16
N SER A 124 -9.14 -13.28 9.23
CA SER A 124 -9.66 -12.52 10.37
C SER A 124 -9.74 -11.04 9.97
N PRO A 125 -10.80 -10.32 10.36
CA PRO A 125 -10.86 -8.86 10.23
C PRO A 125 -9.79 -8.17 11.07
#